data_AF-A0A149VQH0-F1
#
_entry.id   AF-A0A149VQH0-F1
#
_cell.length_a   1.000
_cell.length_b   1.000
_cell.length_c   1.000
_cell.angle_alpha   90.00
_cell.angle_beta   90.00
_cell.angle_gamma   90.00
#
_symmetry.space_group_name_H-M   'P 1'
#
loop_
_entity.id
_entity.type
_entity.pdbx_description
1 polymer ?
#
loop_
_entity_poly.entity_id
_entity_poly.type
_entity_poly.pdbx_seq_one_letter_code
_entity_poly.pdbx_strand_id
1 'polypeptide(L)'
;MEQLSYERKKVFDPLLRIIHVWNGVLITIQIFTALIADYIEKGIQRDTLWHIHVWVGYGIAIGLLFRLIWGVIGPNSAKFSDLWHPQVWINFIKTRKWLDTERWGHSTMASAAYLLFYLLLIVMVLTGLSLAAIKLNMGPLDGLLGGNKSLKDLFHEPHELIYNFFWAFILVHIAALIWHEVKDKTPLAQAMVSGYLYRVIKKHDKE
;
A
#
# COMPACT_ATOMS: atom_id res chain seq x y z
N MET A 1 -20.90 4.52 -30.88
CA MET A 1 -20.48 4.27 -29.49
C MET A 1 -21.14 2.98 -29.03
N GLU A 2 -20.36 2.01 -28.58
CA GLU A 2 -20.87 0.77 -27.98
C GLU A 2 -21.53 1.11 -26.63
N GLN A 3 -22.83 0.85 -26.47
CA GLN A 3 -23.52 1.06 -25.18
C GLN A 3 -23.16 -0.07 -24.23
N LEU A 4 -22.28 0.21 -23.27
CA LEU A 4 -21.93 -0.72 -22.19
C LEU A 4 -22.93 -0.56 -21.04
N SER A 5 -23.53 -1.67 -20.63
CA SER A 5 -24.35 -1.74 -19.40
C SER A 5 -23.50 -2.26 -18.24
N TYR A 6 -23.63 -1.64 -17.07
CA TYR A 6 -22.84 -1.98 -15.89
C TYR A 6 -23.71 -2.53 -14.77
N GLU A 7 -23.24 -3.60 -14.13
CA GLU A 7 -23.69 -4.00 -12.80
C GLU A 7 -22.79 -3.33 -11.76
N ARG A 8 -23.38 -2.75 -10.70
CA ARG A 8 -22.62 -2.13 -9.61
C ARG A 8 -22.96 -2.77 -8.26
N LYS A 9 -21.94 -2.97 -7.42
CA LYS A 9 -22.11 -3.46 -6.06
C LYS A 9 -21.26 -2.64 -5.09
N LYS A 10 -21.81 -2.30 -3.93
CA LYS A 10 -21.04 -1.65 -2.86
C LYS A 10 -20.12 -2.70 -2.24
N VAL A 11 -18.82 -2.54 -2.44
CA VAL A 11 -17.79 -3.50 -2.03
C VAL A 11 -16.88 -2.87 -0.98
N PHE A 12 -16.33 -1.69 -1.23
CA PHE A 12 -15.36 -1.07 -0.32
C PHE A 12 -16.06 -0.17 0.69
N ASP A 13 -15.81 -0.43 1.97
CA ASP A 13 -16.37 0.37 3.06
C ASP A 13 -15.68 1.75 3.16
N PRO A 14 -16.32 2.75 3.80
CA PRO A 14 -15.76 4.08 3.93
C PRO A 14 -14.43 4.13 4.69
N LEU A 15 -14.28 3.34 5.77
CA LEU A 15 -13.09 3.40 6.62
C LEU A 15 -11.87 2.83 5.89
N LEU A 16 -12.02 1.70 5.20
CA LEU A 16 -10.96 1.14 4.35
C LEU A 16 -10.48 2.14 3.29
N ARG A 17 -11.41 2.88 2.66
CA ARG A 17 -11.08 3.90 1.65
C ARG A 17 -10.35 5.10 2.25
N ILE A 18 -10.78 5.57 3.43
CA ILE A 18 -10.11 6.66 4.14
C ILE A 18 -8.68 6.25 4.51
N ILE A 19 -8.51 5.05 5.08
CA ILE A 19 -7.19 4.50 5.42
C ILE A 19 -6.31 4.36 4.17
N HIS A 20 -6.88 3.94 3.05
CA HIS A 20 -6.15 3.83 1.78
C HIS A 20 -5.65 5.19 1.30
N VAL A 21 -6.53 6.21 1.22
CA VAL A 21 -6.14 7.56 0.78
C VAL A 21 -5.15 8.19 1.76
N TRP A 22 -5.37 8.04 3.06
CA TRP A 22 -4.44 8.48 4.11
C TRP A 22 -3.04 7.92 3.89
N ASN A 23 -2.91 6.59 3.81
CA ASN A 23 -1.61 5.95 3.62
C ASN A 23 -1.00 6.31 2.26
N GLY A 24 -1.80 6.34 1.19
CA GLY A 24 -1.32 6.72 -0.15
C GLY A 24 -0.71 8.11 -0.18
N VAL A 25 -1.42 9.11 0.35
CA VAL A 25 -0.93 10.50 0.43
C VAL A 25 0.32 10.61 1.29
N LEU A 26 0.32 10.02 2.48
CA LEU A 26 1.48 10.11 3.37
C LEU A 26 2.70 9.39 2.80
N ILE A 27 2.53 8.23 2.15
CA ILE A 27 3.64 7.53 1.48
C ILE A 27 4.22 8.39 0.35
N THR A 28 3.38 9.06 -0.43
CA THR A 28 3.85 10.01 -1.45
C THR A 28 4.68 11.14 -0.82
N ILE A 29 4.18 11.76 0.25
CA ILE A 29 4.93 12.82 0.97
C ILE A 29 6.24 12.25 1.56
N GLN A 30 6.22 11.05 2.12
CA GLN A 30 7.40 10.39 2.70
C GLN A 30 8.51 10.21 1.67
N ILE A 31 8.14 9.81 0.47
CA ILE A 31 9.06 9.60 -0.64
C ILE A 31 9.65 10.94 -1.11
N PHE A 32 8.82 11.97 -1.30
CA PHE A 32 9.30 13.28 -1.74
C PHE A 32 10.19 13.95 -0.70
N THR A 33 9.86 13.84 0.59
CA THR A 33 10.70 14.39 1.66
C THR A 33 12.08 13.74 1.68
N ALA A 34 12.18 12.42 1.49
CA ALA A 34 13.46 11.72 1.36
C ALA A 34 14.24 12.22 0.13
N LEU A 35 13.61 12.23 -1.05
CA LEU A 35 14.25 12.69 -2.29
C LEU A 35 14.82 14.11 -2.19
N ILE A 36 14.03 15.04 -1.64
CA ILE A 36 14.45 16.45 -1.53
C ILE A 36 15.55 16.56 -0.46
N ALA A 37 15.46 15.82 0.64
CA ALA A 37 16.48 15.83 1.69
C ALA A 37 17.83 15.26 1.21
N ASP A 38 17.81 14.28 0.30
CA ASP A 38 19.02 13.73 -0.32
C ASP A 38 19.63 14.66 -1.37
N TYR A 39 18.80 15.47 -2.04
CA TYR A 39 19.28 16.50 -2.98
C TYR A 39 19.99 17.67 -2.27
N ILE A 40 19.66 17.94 -1.01
CA ILE A 40 20.25 19.04 -0.21
C ILE A 40 21.43 18.50 0.61
N GLU A 41 22.65 18.97 0.33
CA GLU A 41 23.86 18.46 1.00
C GLU A 41 23.89 18.73 2.52
N LYS A 42 23.56 19.95 2.97
CA LYS A 42 23.61 20.34 4.39
C LYS A 42 22.79 21.59 4.68
N GLY A 43 22.43 21.79 5.95
CA GLY A 43 21.80 23.00 6.46
C GLY A 43 20.40 22.77 7.02
N ILE A 44 19.84 23.82 7.61
CA ILE A 44 18.57 23.78 8.37
C ILE A 44 17.41 23.21 7.53
N GLN A 45 17.40 23.48 6.22
CA GLN A 45 16.39 22.97 5.30
C GLN A 45 16.40 21.45 5.22
N ARG A 46 17.60 20.84 5.13
CA ARG A 46 17.79 19.39 5.11
C ARG A 46 17.30 18.76 6.42
N ASP A 47 17.71 19.34 7.55
CA ASP A 47 17.33 18.84 8.87
C ASP A 47 15.82 18.94 9.08
N THR A 48 15.21 20.05 8.64
CA THR A 48 13.75 20.25 8.67
C THR A 48 13.03 19.19 7.85
N LEU A 49 13.52 18.86 6.65
CA LEU A 49 12.94 17.80 5.82
C LEU A 49 13.03 16.43 6.49
N TRP A 50 14.13 16.10 7.15
CA TRP A 50 14.25 14.85 7.92
C TRP A 50 13.29 14.81 9.11
N HIS A 51 13.08 15.93 9.81
CA HIS A 51 12.05 15.99 10.85
C HIS A 51 10.65 15.79 10.27
N ILE A 52 10.32 16.44 9.15
CA ILE A 52 9.04 16.22 8.44
C ILE A 52 8.90 14.75 8.03
N HIS A 53 9.95 14.14 7.48
CA HIS A 53 9.99 12.73 7.10
C HIS A 53 9.67 11.82 8.29
N VAL A 54 10.21 12.11 9.49
CA VAL A 54 9.89 11.34 10.70
C VAL A 54 8.42 11.53 11.10
N TRP A 55 7.91 12.76 11.11
CA TRP A 55 6.51 13.04 11.48
C TRP A 55 5.51 12.41 10.52
N VAL A 56 5.77 12.47 9.22
CA VAL A 56 4.95 11.80 8.20
C VAL A 56 5.04 10.28 8.37
N GLY A 57 6.24 9.76 8.69
CA GLY A 57 6.45 8.36 9.05
C GLY A 57 5.60 7.91 10.24
N TYR A 58 5.43 8.73 11.28
CA TYR A 58 4.50 8.44 12.38
C TYR A 58 3.04 8.39 11.92
N GLY A 59 2.65 9.27 10.99
CA GLY A 59 1.32 9.23 10.38
C GLY A 59 1.07 7.94 9.59
N ILE A 60 2.08 7.44 8.87
CA ILE A 60 2.03 6.15 8.18
C ILE A 60 1.95 5.00 9.19
N ALA A 61 2.72 5.04 10.27
CA ALA A 61 2.67 4.02 11.33
C ALA A 61 1.27 3.91 11.95
N ILE A 62 0.63 5.05 12.23
CA ILE A 62 -0.75 5.11 12.73
C ILE A 62 -1.73 4.55 11.69
N GLY A 63 -1.63 4.99 10.43
CA GLY A 63 -2.49 4.51 9.34
C GLY A 63 -2.34 3.01 9.08
N LEU A 64 -1.12 2.48 9.18
CA LEU A 64 -0.84 1.05 9.11
C LEU A 64 -1.46 0.32 10.30
N LEU A 65 -1.31 0.81 11.53
CA LEU A 65 -1.93 0.21 12.72
C LEU A 65 -3.45 0.09 12.55
N PHE A 66 -4.11 1.17 12.15
CA PHE A 66 -5.55 1.14 11.85
C PHE A 66 -5.88 0.13 10.74
N ARG A 67 -5.07 0.06 9.69
CA ARG A 67 -5.28 -0.92 8.61
C ARG A 67 -5.17 -2.35 9.11
N LEU A 68 -4.19 -2.65 9.98
CA LEU A 68 -3.99 -3.98 10.56
C LEU A 68 -5.17 -4.37 11.43
N ILE A 69 -5.64 -3.46 12.30
CA ILE A 69 -6.83 -3.68 13.12
C ILE A 69 -8.06 -3.91 12.23
N TRP A 70 -8.31 -3.03 11.27
CA TRP A 70 -9.45 -3.12 10.35
C TRP A 70 -9.39 -4.37 9.46
N GLY A 71 -8.19 -4.89 9.18
CA GLY A 71 -7.99 -6.14 8.46
C GLY A 71 -8.37 -7.40 9.25
N VAL A 72 -8.64 -7.27 10.54
CA VAL A 72 -9.12 -8.38 11.38
C VAL A 72 -10.61 -8.22 11.67
N ILE A 73 -11.03 -7.03 12.12
CA ILE A 73 -12.41 -6.80 12.63
C ILE A 73 -13.35 -6.16 11.60
N GLY A 74 -12.82 -5.64 10.49
CA GLY A 74 -13.60 -4.91 9.48
C GLY A 74 -14.56 -5.80 8.67
N PRO A 75 -15.30 -5.22 7.71
CA PRO A 75 -16.18 -5.98 6.81
C PRO A 75 -15.37 -6.93 5.92
N ASN A 76 -16.04 -7.90 5.28
CA ASN A 76 -15.38 -8.94 4.48
C ASN A 76 -14.36 -8.36 3.48
N SER A 77 -14.70 -7.28 2.77
CA SER A 77 -13.79 -6.60 1.83
C SER A 77 -12.51 -6.04 2.44
N ALA A 78 -12.48 -5.76 3.74
CA ALA A 78 -11.31 -5.21 4.43
C ALA A 78 -10.42 -6.29 5.06
N LYS A 79 -10.99 -7.47 5.33
CA LYS A 79 -10.31 -8.53 6.08
C LYS A 79 -9.14 -9.13 5.32
N PHE A 80 -8.10 -9.54 6.04
CA PHE A 80 -6.98 -10.27 5.45
C PHE A 80 -7.41 -11.63 4.88
N SER A 81 -8.47 -12.24 5.40
CA SER A 81 -9.05 -13.46 4.84
C SER A 81 -9.62 -13.28 3.43
N ASP A 82 -10.07 -12.07 3.06
CA ASP A 82 -10.51 -11.75 1.70
C ASP A 82 -9.34 -11.62 0.72
N LEU A 83 -8.14 -11.36 1.25
CA LEU A 83 -6.90 -11.27 0.47
C LEU A 83 -6.15 -12.60 0.38
N TRP A 84 -6.45 -13.57 1.25
CA TRP A 84 -5.68 -14.81 1.40
C TRP A 84 -6.15 -15.90 0.42
N HIS A 85 -5.43 -16.06 -0.70
CA HIS A 85 -5.78 -17.00 -1.77
C HIS A 85 -4.61 -17.92 -2.18
N PRO A 86 -4.04 -18.71 -1.24
CA PRO A 86 -2.83 -19.50 -1.50
C PRO A 86 -3.00 -20.53 -2.62
N GLN A 87 -4.18 -21.15 -2.73
CA GLN A 87 -4.46 -22.14 -3.77
C GLN A 87 -4.41 -21.53 -5.18
N VAL A 88 -4.90 -20.30 -5.35
CA VAL A 88 -4.85 -19.59 -6.63
C VAL A 88 -3.40 -19.28 -7.00
N TRP A 89 -2.61 -18.80 -6.04
CA TRP A 89 -1.20 -18.46 -6.28
C TRP A 89 -0.34 -19.69 -6.59
N ILE A 90 -0.54 -20.79 -5.85
CA ILE A 90 0.16 -22.06 -6.09
C ILE A 90 -0.21 -22.62 -7.47
N ASN A 91 -1.50 -22.58 -7.84
CA ASN A 91 -1.93 -23.03 -9.16
C ASN A 91 -1.35 -22.18 -10.28
N PHE A 92 -1.25 -20.85 -10.09
CA PHE A 92 -0.58 -19.97 -11.05
C PHE A 92 0.90 -20.35 -11.22
N ILE A 93 1.62 -20.59 -10.12
CA ILE A 93 3.04 -21.01 -10.19
C ILE A 93 3.19 -22.32 -10.96
N LYS A 94 2.30 -23.30 -10.73
CA LYS A 94 2.34 -24.61 -11.37
C LYS A 94 1.95 -24.60 -12.84
N THR A 95 0.89 -23.87 -13.19
CA THR A 95 0.25 -23.96 -14.51
C THR A 95 0.58 -22.78 -15.43
N ARG A 96 1.16 -21.70 -14.87
CA ARG A 96 1.34 -20.38 -15.52
C ARG A 96 0.03 -19.80 -16.08
N LYS A 97 -1.12 -20.31 -15.63
CA LYS A 97 -2.45 -19.85 -16.01
C LYS A 97 -3.13 -19.22 -14.80
N TRP A 98 -3.69 -18.04 -15.00
CA TRP A 98 -4.54 -17.41 -14.01
C TRP A 98 -5.92 -18.07 -14.06
N LEU A 99 -6.39 -18.54 -12.91
CA LEU A 99 -7.80 -18.86 -12.72
C LEU A 99 -8.50 -17.55 -12.41
N ASP A 100 -9.08 -16.94 -13.43
CA ASP A 100 -9.82 -15.70 -13.28
C ASP A 100 -11.15 -16.03 -12.58
N THR A 101 -11.19 -15.86 -11.26
CA THR A 101 -12.42 -15.96 -10.51
C THR A 101 -13.03 -14.58 -10.46
N GLU A 102 -14.11 -14.37 -11.23
CA GLU A 102 -14.85 -13.11 -11.22
C GLU A 102 -15.43 -12.86 -9.81
N ARG A 103 -14.67 -12.20 -8.94
CA ARG A 103 -15.07 -11.93 -7.54
C ARG A 103 -15.39 -10.45 -7.31
N TRP A 104 -16.39 -10.20 -6.47
CA TRP A 104 -16.67 -8.87 -5.93
C TRP A 104 -15.73 -8.65 -4.76
N GLY A 105 -14.71 -7.80 -4.92
CA GLY A 105 -13.65 -7.63 -3.93
C GLY A 105 -12.31 -7.36 -4.58
N HIS A 106 -11.24 -7.67 -3.86
CA HIS A 106 -9.89 -7.60 -4.40
C HIS A 106 -9.67 -8.71 -5.43
N SER A 107 -8.89 -8.41 -6.46
CA SER A 107 -8.39 -9.43 -7.38
C SER A 107 -7.54 -10.45 -6.63
N THR A 108 -7.81 -11.74 -6.84
CA THR A 108 -7.05 -12.85 -6.23
C THR A 108 -5.58 -12.84 -6.65
N MET A 109 -5.29 -12.33 -7.86
CA MET A 109 -3.93 -12.13 -8.35
C MET A 109 -3.25 -10.98 -7.60
N ALA A 110 -3.92 -9.83 -7.50
CA ALA A 110 -3.36 -8.65 -6.87
C ALA A 110 -3.22 -8.79 -5.34
N SER A 111 -4.00 -9.68 -4.72
CA SER A 111 -4.01 -9.83 -3.26
C SER A 111 -2.68 -10.31 -2.68
N ALA A 112 -1.90 -11.14 -3.41
CA ALA A 112 -0.54 -11.50 -3.01
C ALA A 112 0.39 -10.28 -2.96
N ALA A 113 0.31 -9.40 -3.95
CA ALA A 113 1.10 -8.18 -4.01
C ALA A 113 0.73 -7.21 -2.88
N TYR A 114 -0.56 -7.11 -2.53
CA TYR A 114 -1.00 -6.30 -1.39
C TYR A 114 -0.50 -6.84 -0.04
N LEU A 115 -0.53 -8.16 0.15
CA LEU A 115 -0.01 -8.78 1.38
C LEU A 115 1.51 -8.59 1.51
N LEU A 116 2.26 -8.76 0.41
CA LEU A 116 3.68 -8.46 0.37
C LEU A 116 3.94 -6.97 0.70
N PHE A 117 3.17 -6.07 0.10
CA PHE A 117 3.28 -4.64 0.38
C PHE A 117 3.05 -4.32 1.86
N TYR A 118 2.01 -4.88 2.50
CA TYR A 118 1.77 -4.68 3.93
C TYR A 118 2.90 -5.23 4.80
N LEU A 119 3.45 -6.41 4.46
CA LEU A 119 4.59 -6.98 5.18
C LEU A 119 5.81 -6.05 5.10
N LEU A 120 6.14 -5.58 3.89
CA LEU A 120 7.26 -4.65 3.70
C LEU A 120 6.99 -3.31 4.39
N LEU A 121 5.75 -2.84 4.43
CA LEU A 121 5.39 -1.59 5.12
C LEU A 121 5.52 -1.71 6.63
N ILE A 122 5.24 -2.88 7.22
CA ILE A 122 5.54 -3.15 8.63
C ILE A 122 7.04 -3.04 8.88
N VAL A 123 7.86 -3.71 8.07
CA VAL A 123 9.32 -3.65 8.22
C VAL A 123 9.82 -2.22 8.04
N MET A 124 9.32 -1.49 7.05
CA MET A 124 9.65 -0.09 6.79
C MET A 124 9.36 0.82 7.99
N VAL A 125 8.20 0.66 8.63
CA VAL A 125 7.83 1.43 9.81
C VAL A 125 8.74 1.08 10.98
N LEU A 126 9.00 -0.21 11.22
CA LEU A 126 9.88 -0.64 12.32
C LEU A 126 11.30 -0.11 12.14
N THR A 127 11.88 -0.24 10.95
CA THR A 127 13.22 0.28 10.66
C THR A 127 13.26 1.80 10.72
N GLY A 128 12.22 2.49 10.23
CA GLY A 128 12.11 3.95 10.28
C GLY A 128 12.01 4.50 11.71
N LEU A 129 11.21 3.87 12.57
CA LEU A 129 11.11 4.23 13.99
C LEU A 129 12.45 4.02 14.72
N SER A 130 13.15 2.92 14.42
CA SER A 130 14.49 2.67 14.98
C SER A 130 15.51 3.70 14.51
N LEU A 131 15.48 4.09 13.23
CA LEU A 131 16.38 5.12 12.70
C LEU A 131 16.09 6.50 13.28
N ALA A 132 14.82 6.85 13.50
CA ALA A 132 14.43 8.10 14.16
C ALA A 132 14.98 8.16 15.60
N ALA A 133 14.92 7.04 16.34
CA ALA A 133 15.54 6.93 17.65
C ALA A 133 17.08 7.06 17.57
N ILE A 134 17.75 6.25 16.74
CA ILE A 134 19.21 6.21 16.68
C ILE A 134 19.83 7.53 16.18
N LYS A 135 19.26 8.14 15.14
CA LYS A 135 19.84 9.31 14.47
C LYS A 135 19.40 10.65 15.05
N LEU A 136 18.14 10.74 15.49
CA LEU A 136 17.51 12.01 15.88
C LEU A 136 17.08 12.03 17.35
N ASN A 137 17.25 10.94 18.09
CA ASN A 137 16.74 10.75 19.46
C ASN A 137 15.24 11.08 19.55
N MET A 138 14.47 10.55 18.59
CA MET A 138 13.03 10.81 18.46
C MET A 138 12.22 9.53 18.50
N GLY A 139 11.01 9.64 19.05
CA GLY A 139 9.99 8.62 18.96
C GLY A 139 10.04 7.58 20.09
N PRO A 140 9.16 6.58 20.03
CA PRO A 140 8.92 5.67 21.14
C PRO A 140 10.09 4.71 21.43
N LEU A 141 11.01 4.54 20.48
CA LEU A 141 12.17 3.66 20.62
C LEU A 141 13.43 4.39 21.12
N ASP A 142 13.37 5.71 21.35
CA ASP A 142 14.51 6.52 21.76
C ASP A 142 15.13 6.02 23.08
N GLY A 143 14.32 5.75 24.10
CA GLY A 143 14.83 5.23 25.38
C GLY A 143 15.54 3.87 25.28
N LEU A 144 15.36 3.14 24.17
CA LEU A 144 15.93 1.80 23.97
C LEU A 144 17.10 1.80 22.99
N LEU A 145 17.05 2.63 21.94
CA LEU A 145 18.00 2.64 20.82
C LEU A 145 18.70 3.99 20.60
N GLY A 146 18.28 5.04 21.30
CA GLY A 146 18.78 6.41 21.17
C GLY A 146 20.30 6.48 21.21
N GLY A 147 20.88 7.14 20.21
CA GLY A 147 22.33 7.32 20.09
C GLY A 147 23.16 6.04 19.83
N ASN A 148 22.56 4.85 19.73
CA ASN A 148 23.29 3.60 19.48
C ASN A 148 23.66 3.45 18.00
N LYS A 149 24.73 4.15 17.59
CA LYS A 149 25.19 4.22 16.21
C LYS A 149 25.61 2.85 15.64
N SER A 150 26.00 1.89 16.48
CA SER A 150 26.41 0.55 16.05
C SER A 150 25.28 -0.23 15.38
N LEU A 151 24.02 0.07 15.72
CA LEU A 151 22.84 -0.56 15.13
C LEU A 151 22.29 0.20 13.93
N LYS A 152 22.88 1.35 13.57
CA LYS A 152 22.36 2.21 12.49
C LYS A 152 22.22 1.45 11.19
N ASP A 153 23.28 0.76 10.75
CA ASP A 153 23.31 0.16 9.42
C ASP A 153 22.35 -1.04 9.32
N LEU A 154 22.19 -1.78 10.43
CA LEU A 154 21.21 -2.86 10.56
C LEU A 154 19.77 -2.42 10.24
N PHE A 155 19.39 -1.19 10.60
CA PHE A 155 18.06 -0.65 10.28
C PHE A 155 18.07 0.19 9.00
N HIS A 156 19.19 0.80 8.63
CA HIS A 156 19.30 1.67 7.45
C HIS A 156 19.21 0.88 6.15
N GLU A 157 19.98 -0.20 6.01
CA GLU A 157 20.03 -1.02 4.80
C GLU A 157 18.65 -1.56 4.40
N PRO A 158 17.87 -2.23 5.29
CA PRO A 158 16.54 -2.68 4.92
C PRO A 158 15.58 -1.53 4.65
N HIS A 159 15.71 -0.38 5.34
CA HIS A 159 14.86 0.78 5.10
C HIS A 159 15.07 1.36 3.70
N GLU A 160 16.32 1.51 3.28
CA GLU A 160 16.68 1.99 1.93
C GLU A 160 16.32 0.98 0.84
N LEU A 161 16.54 -0.32 1.09
CA LEU A 161 16.15 -1.38 0.16
C LEU A 161 14.62 -1.40 -0.07
N ILE A 162 13.83 -1.28 1.00
CA ILE A 162 12.37 -1.26 0.92
C ILE A 162 11.88 0.03 0.26
N TYR A 163 12.53 1.18 0.50
CA TYR A 163 12.26 2.42 -0.21
C TYR A 163 12.36 2.24 -1.73
N ASN A 164 13.44 1.62 -2.22
CA ASN A 164 13.61 1.33 -3.65
C ASN A 164 12.52 0.39 -4.18
N PHE A 165 12.12 -0.62 -3.38
CA PHE A 165 11.00 -1.49 -3.74
C PHE A 165 9.67 -0.73 -3.82
N PHE A 166 9.39 0.20 -2.91
CA PHE A 166 8.15 0.99 -2.91
C PHE A 166 8.03 1.90 -4.13
N TRP A 167 9.14 2.46 -4.60
CA TRP A 167 9.15 3.17 -5.88
C TRP A 167 8.69 2.28 -7.04
N ALA A 168 9.29 1.11 -7.19
CA ALA A 168 8.92 0.16 -8.23
C ALA A 168 7.46 -0.30 -8.07
N PHE A 169 7.03 -0.59 -6.84
CA PHE A 169 5.67 -1.02 -6.53
C PHE A 169 4.63 0.04 -6.92
N ILE A 170 4.82 1.31 -6.56
CA ILE A 170 3.88 2.40 -6.88
C ILE A 170 3.73 2.55 -8.39
N LEU A 171 4.83 2.52 -9.14
CA LEU A 171 4.80 2.61 -10.60
C LEU A 171 4.02 1.44 -11.22
N VAL A 172 4.34 0.21 -10.80
CA VAL A 172 3.64 -1.00 -11.29
C VAL A 172 2.18 -0.99 -10.87
N HIS A 173 1.85 -0.54 -9.67
CA HIS A 173 0.49 -0.47 -9.15
C HIS A 173 -0.37 0.49 -9.98
N ILE A 174 0.13 1.70 -10.27
CA ILE A 174 -0.57 2.68 -11.10
C ILE A 174 -0.68 2.19 -12.54
N ALA A 175 0.39 1.60 -13.10
CA ALA A 175 0.36 1.03 -14.45
C ALA A 175 -0.67 -0.11 -14.56
N ALA A 176 -0.74 -1.00 -13.56
CA ALA A 176 -1.72 -2.07 -13.50
C ALA A 176 -3.15 -1.53 -13.37
N LEU A 177 -3.36 -0.50 -12.56
CA LEU A 177 -4.66 0.18 -12.43
C LEU A 177 -5.13 0.72 -13.79
N ILE A 178 -4.29 1.48 -14.48
CA ILE A 178 -4.60 2.06 -15.80
C ILE A 178 -4.86 0.94 -16.81
N TRP A 179 -3.99 -0.08 -16.85
CA TRP A 179 -4.12 -1.22 -17.76
C TRP A 179 -5.47 -1.93 -17.59
N HIS A 180 -5.84 -2.25 -16.35
CA HIS A 180 -7.09 -2.95 -16.05
C HIS A 180 -8.32 -2.06 -16.31
N GLU A 181 -8.25 -0.77 -15.99
CA GLU A 181 -9.34 0.17 -16.28
C GLU A 181 -9.61 0.29 -17.79
N VAL A 182 -8.56 0.33 -18.62
CA VAL A 182 -8.67 0.35 -20.09
C VAL A 182 -9.12 -1.00 -20.64
N LYS A 183 -8.51 -2.11 -20.20
CA LYS A 183 -8.79 -3.46 -20.71
C LYS A 183 -10.19 -3.93 -20.33
N ASP A 184 -10.54 -3.80 -19.05
CA ASP A 184 -11.78 -4.33 -18.49
C ASP A 184 -12.94 -3.33 -18.65
N LYS A 185 -12.64 -2.10 -19.12
CA LYS A 185 -13.60 -1.00 -19.34
C LYS A 185 -14.45 -0.69 -18.09
N THR A 186 -13.87 -0.86 -16.91
CA THR A 186 -14.52 -0.61 -15.60
C THR A 186 -13.77 0.48 -14.83
N PRO A 187 -14.46 1.43 -14.18
CA PRO A 187 -13.82 2.54 -13.49
C PRO A 187 -13.26 2.10 -12.12
N LEU A 188 -12.11 1.42 -12.12
CA LEU A 188 -11.47 0.86 -10.94
C LEU A 188 -10.97 1.95 -9.99
N ALA A 189 -10.40 3.05 -10.52
CA ALA A 189 -9.97 4.17 -9.68
C ALA A 189 -11.17 4.79 -8.94
N GLN A 190 -12.30 4.93 -9.63
CA GLN A 190 -13.53 5.45 -9.03
C GLN A 190 -14.12 4.50 -7.98
N ALA A 191 -13.84 3.19 -8.04
CA ALA A 191 -14.31 2.24 -7.04
C ALA A 191 -13.71 2.54 -5.66
N MET A 192 -12.46 3.02 -5.60
CA MET A 192 -11.82 3.44 -4.35
C MET A 192 -12.31 4.77 -3.81
N VAL A 193 -12.95 5.60 -4.63
CA VAL A 193 -13.57 6.86 -4.19
C VAL A 193 -15.03 6.66 -3.82
N SER A 194 -15.79 5.92 -4.63
CA SER A 194 -17.23 5.71 -4.48
C SER A 194 -17.60 4.55 -3.57
N GLY A 195 -16.71 3.55 -3.44
CA GLY A 195 -16.98 2.29 -2.75
C GLY A 195 -17.76 1.27 -3.59
N TYR A 196 -18.14 1.63 -4.81
CA TYR A 196 -18.85 0.75 -5.74
C TYR A 196 -17.89 0.14 -6.73
N LEU A 197 -17.87 -1.20 -6.79
CA LEU A 197 -17.22 -1.92 -7.88
C LEU A 197 -18.21 -2.07 -9.04
N TYR A 198 -17.69 -2.06 -10.25
CA TYR A 198 -18.48 -2.15 -11.49
C TYR A 198 -18.04 -3.36 -12.30
N ARG A 199 -18.99 -3.97 -13.02
CA ARG A 199 -18.74 -5.02 -14.01
C ARG A 199 -19.52 -4.75 -15.28
N VAL A 200 -18.94 -5.08 -16.42
CA VAL A 200 -19.62 -4.99 -17.72
C VAL A 200 -20.57 -6.19 -17.84
N ILE A 201 -21.86 -5.91 -18.01
CA ILE A 201 -22.86 -6.95 -18.31
C ILE A 201 -22.66 -7.37 -19.77
N LYS A 202 -22.23 -8.61 -20.00
CA LYS A 202 -22.13 -9.15 -21.36
C LYS A 202 -23.53 -9.54 -21.82
N LYS A 203 -23.86 -9.23 -23.07
CA LYS A 203 -25.22 -9.40 -23.66
C LYS A 203 -25.73 -10.85 -23.67
N HIS A 204 -24.88 -11.84 -23.34
CA HIS A 204 -25.19 -13.26 -23.35
C HIS A 204 -25.81 -13.79 -22.03
N ASP A 205 -25.84 -12.98 -20.96
CA ASP A 205 -26.34 -13.39 -19.64
C ASP A 205 -27.85 -13.14 -19.45
N LYS A 206 -28.61 -13.01 -20.54
CA LYS A 206 -30.05 -12.69 -20.55
C LYS A 206 -30.95 -13.80 -21.12
N GLU A 207 -30.44 -15.02 -21.28
CA GLU A 207 -31.26 -16.19 -21.66
C GLU A 207 -31.53 -17.12 -20.48
#